data_AF-A0A8T5CSR2-F1
#
_entry.id   AF-A0A8T5CSR2-F1
#
_cell.length_a   1.000
_cell.length_b   1.000
_cell.length_c   1.000
_cell.angle_alpha   90.00
_cell.angle_beta   90.00
_cell.angle_gamma   90.00
#
_symmetry.space_group_name_H-M   'P 1'
#
loop_
_entity.id
_entity.type
_entity.pdbx_description
1 polymer ?
#
loop_
_entity_poly.entity_id
_entity_poly.type
_entity_poly.pdbx_seq_one_letter_code
_entity_poly.pdbx_strand_id
1 'polypeptide(L)'
;MTHILAVSDWRSQPIDDLYTILETVEPTPDLLLYAGDDLSRFKNADTDTDHLAELARLTKHQQSLYVRGNDDFPPSTGPQFDAEFTTDLHRTPYIYEDLVFIGQEGSTQGPGLITYTEDDVQRHLSEHRTACEDRTPILVTHTPPFGILDIGKRFGQQHIGSKAVRSFIDDIQPPATVCGHCHQFGGRAETLEYGTVINIASHDGVDDPGRYALITIDASNESIEYEFYDTRHLLGSRLTDLVQVGRNRVEQFSELGITNPDEITEERRAELEALPGASS
;
A
#
# COMPACT_ATOMS: atom_id res chain seq x y z
N MET A 1 20.94 0.65 -4.61
CA MET A 1 19.62 0.69 -5.26
C MET A 1 18.63 0.27 -4.21
N THR A 2 17.56 1.02 -4.06
CA THR A 2 16.50 0.75 -3.09
C THR A 2 15.28 0.27 -3.85
N HIS A 3 14.75 -0.89 -3.47
CA HIS A 3 13.57 -1.50 -4.05
C HIS A 3 12.39 -1.38 -3.08
N ILE A 4 11.29 -0.79 -3.52
CA ILE A 4 10.12 -0.51 -2.69
C ILE A 4 8.93 -1.18 -3.35
N LEU A 5 8.15 -1.92 -2.56
CA LEU A 5 6.81 -2.34 -2.96
C LEU A 5 5.82 -1.30 -2.45
N ALA A 6 5.09 -0.64 -3.34
CA ALA A 6 4.14 0.40 -3.01
C ALA A 6 2.69 -0.01 -3.35
N VAL A 7 1.78 0.21 -2.40
CA VAL A 7 0.34 -0.05 -2.53
C VAL A 7 -0.48 1.08 -1.90
N SER A 8 -1.74 1.16 -2.27
CA SER A 8 -2.69 2.11 -1.68
C SER A 8 -4.12 1.65 -1.92
N ASP A 9 -5.03 2.12 -1.07
CA ASP A 9 -6.47 1.89 -1.18
C ASP A 9 -6.75 0.38 -1.30
N TRP A 10 -6.11 -0.45 -0.46
CA TRP A 10 -6.34 -1.89 -0.42
C TRP A 10 -7.65 -2.16 0.34
N ARG A 11 -8.79 -1.87 -0.31
CA ARG A 11 -10.10 -1.77 0.36
C ARG A 11 -10.92 -3.05 0.30
N SER A 12 -11.05 -3.63 -0.89
CA SER A 12 -11.83 -4.86 -1.13
C SER A 12 -10.92 -6.07 -1.39
N GLN A 13 -9.66 -5.82 -1.72
CA GLN A 13 -8.70 -6.84 -2.11
C GLN A 13 -8.26 -7.68 -0.90
N PRO A 14 -8.04 -9.00 -1.07
CA PRO A 14 -7.52 -9.84 0.01
C PRO A 14 -6.13 -9.43 0.45
N ILE A 15 -5.90 -9.39 1.76
CA ILE A 15 -4.59 -9.04 2.32
C ILE A 15 -3.56 -10.13 1.99
N ASP A 16 -3.98 -11.39 1.92
CA ASP A 16 -3.15 -12.54 1.56
C ASP A 16 -2.41 -12.37 0.22
N ASP A 17 -2.97 -11.60 -0.72
CA ASP A 17 -2.26 -11.25 -1.96
C ASP A 17 -0.96 -10.50 -1.69
N LEU A 18 -0.94 -9.60 -0.71
CA LEU A 18 0.27 -8.85 -0.36
C LEU A 18 1.33 -9.77 0.23
N TYR A 19 0.94 -10.79 0.99
CA TYR A 19 1.85 -11.83 1.46
C TYR A 19 2.43 -12.60 0.27
N THR A 20 1.57 -13.12 -0.61
CA THR A 20 2.02 -13.85 -1.80
C THR A 20 2.94 -13.00 -2.68
N ILE A 21 2.63 -11.72 -2.89
CA ILE A 21 3.49 -10.83 -3.68
C ILE A 21 4.85 -10.67 -2.98
N LEU A 22 4.90 -10.34 -1.68
CA LEU A 22 6.17 -10.13 -0.97
C LEU A 22 7.02 -11.41 -0.86
N GLU A 23 6.39 -12.57 -0.78
CA GLU A 23 7.08 -13.88 -0.73
C GLU A 23 7.68 -14.29 -2.09
N THR A 24 7.14 -13.77 -3.20
CA THR A 24 7.49 -14.24 -4.56
C THR A 24 8.19 -13.19 -5.42
N VAL A 25 8.09 -11.91 -5.07
CA VAL A 25 8.67 -10.83 -5.86
C VAL A 25 10.19 -10.81 -5.74
N GLU A 26 10.87 -10.71 -6.88
CA GLU A 26 12.32 -10.63 -6.97
C GLU A 26 12.76 -9.37 -7.75
N PRO A 27 13.74 -8.60 -7.24
CA PRO A 27 14.42 -8.78 -5.96
C PRO A 27 13.48 -8.53 -4.77
N THR A 28 13.73 -9.20 -3.64
CA THR A 28 12.99 -8.91 -2.38
C THR A 28 13.05 -7.40 -2.08
N PRO A 29 11.90 -6.75 -1.79
CA PRO A 29 11.87 -5.31 -1.52
C PRO A 29 12.59 -4.97 -0.22
N ASP A 30 13.18 -3.79 -0.17
CA ASP A 30 13.80 -3.24 1.03
C ASP A 30 12.75 -2.86 2.07
N LEU A 31 11.62 -2.29 1.64
CA LEU A 31 10.49 -1.90 2.48
C LEU A 31 9.14 -1.94 1.74
N LEU A 32 8.06 -2.01 2.51
CA LEU A 32 6.68 -1.85 2.05
C LEU A 32 6.22 -0.40 2.25
N LEU A 33 5.56 0.18 1.26
CA LEU A 33 4.98 1.52 1.32
C LEU A 33 3.46 1.48 1.10
N TYR A 34 2.69 1.97 2.09
CA TYR A 34 1.23 1.98 2.05
C TYR A 34 0.68 3.41 2.04
N ALA A 35 0.14 3.88 0.91
CA ALA A 35 -0.31 5.27 0.73
C ALA A 35 -1.78 5.54 1.12
N GLY A 36 -2.32 4.74 2.05
CA GLY A 36 -3.53 5.07 2.82
C GLY A 36 -4.81 4.35 2.40
N ASP A 37 -5.84 4.57 3.23
CA ASP A 37 -7.18 3.99 3.25
C ASP A 37 -7.25 2.50 3.63
N ASP A 38 -8.25 2.17 4.46
CA ASP A 38 -8.63 0.83 4.94
C ASP A 38 -7.63 0.11 5.85
N LEU A 39 -6.82 0.87 6.59
CA LEU A 39 -5.88 0.35 7.58
C LEU A 39 -6.54 -0.44 8.71
N SER A 40 -7.83 -0.23 9.00
CA SER A 40 -8.56 -1.06 9.97
C SER A 40 -8.59 -2.54 9.61
N ARG A 41 -8.48 -2.88 8.31
CA ARG A 41 -8.43 -4.27 7.86
C ARG A 41 -7.10 -4.94 8.20
N PHE A 42 -6.04 -4.16 8.38
CA PHE A 42 -4.69 -4.63 8.67
C PHE A 42 -4.44 -4.90 10.16
N LYS A 43 -5.44 -4.65 11.02
CA LYS A 43 -5.36 -4.94 12.47
C LYS A 43 -6.61 -5.68 12.91
N ASN A 44 -6.45 -6.92 13.37
CA ASN A 44 -7.54 -7.70 13.94
C ASN A 44 -7.38 -7.79 15.46
N ALA A 45 -8.29 -7.15 16.20
CA ALA A 45 -8.24 -7.12 17.66
C ALA A 45 -8.58 -8.46 18.32
N ASP A 46 -9.37 -9.33 17.65
CA ASP A 46 -9.77 -10.62 18.19
C ASP A 46 -8.64 -11.65 18.11
N THR A 47 -7.79 -11.56 17.08
CA THR A 47 -6.66 -12.46 16.84
C THR A 47 -5.29 -11.86 17.20
N ASP A 48 -5.27 -10.59 17.62
CA ASP A 48 -4.06 -9.77 17.81
C ASP A 48 -3.16 -9.67 16.56
N THR A 49 -3.72 -9.94 15.38
CA THR A 49 -2.98 -9.93 14.12
C THR A 49 -2.67 -8.51 13.69
N ASP A 50 -1.41 -8.28 13.32
CA ASP A 50 -0.89 -7.03 12.78
C ASP A 50 -0.30 -7.29 11.40
N HIS A 51 -1.14 -7.17 10.36
CA HIS A 51 -0.74 -7.53 9.01
C HIS A 51 0.37 -6.60 8.48
N LEU A 52 0.41 -5.32 8.86
CA LEU A 52 1.50 -4.44 8.43
C LEU A 52 2.84 -4.86 9.03
N ALA A 53 2.88 -5.22 10.31
CA ALA A 53 4.10 -5.74 10.94
C ALA A 53 4.52 -7.10 10.37
N GLU A 54 3.57 -7.99 10.08
CA GLU A 54 3.86 -9.28 9.47
C GLU A 54 4.38 -9.16 8.03
N LEU A 55 3.72 -8.33 7.19
CA LEU A 55 4.18 -8.02 5.84
C LEU A 55 5.56 -7.34 5.86
N ALA A 56 5.78 -6.43 6.80
CA ALA A 56 7.08 -5.80 6.98
C ALA A 56 8.18 -6.84 7.13
N ARG A 57 8.00 -7.90 7.92
CA ARG A 57 9.00 -8.97 8.15
C ARG A 57 9.42 -9.73 6.88
N LEU A 58 8.62 -9.67 5.81
CA LEU A 58 8.96 -10.27 4.51
C LEU A 58 9.89 -9.37 3.66
N THR A 59 10.04 -8.10 4.04
CA THR A 59 10.97 -7.15 3.39
C THR A 59 12.38 -7.29 3.98
N LYS A 60 13.42 -6.90 3.23
CA LYS A 60 14.82 -7.00 3.70
C LYS A 60 15.09 -6.21 4.97
N HIS A 61 14.49 -5.02 5.11
CA HIS A 61 14.69 -4.19 6.29
C HIS A 61 13.64 -4.39 7.37
N GLN A 62 12.70 -5.29 7.16
CA GLN A 62 11.63 -5.58 8.11
C GLN A 62 10.81 -4.33 8.45
N GLN A 63 10.49 -3.52 7.44
CA GLN A 63 9.80 -2.24 7.62
C GLN A 63 8.64 -2.06 6.65
N SER A 64 7.52 -1.60 7.20
CA SER A 64 6.42 -1.00 6.45
C SER A 64 6.27 0.46 6.86
N LEU A 65 6.10 1.33 5.87
CA LEU A 65 5.88 2.76 6.07
C LEU A 65 4.51 3.10 5.54
N TYR A 66 3.72 3.88 6.28
CA TYR A 66 2.36 4.18 5.88
C TYR A 66 1.96 5.62 6.19
N VAL A 67 0.95 6.09 5.46
CA VAL A 67 0.11 7.22 5.85
C VAL A 67 -1.33 6.72 5.95
N ARG A 68 -2.17 7.41 6.72
CA ARG A 68 -3.62 7.15 6.73
C ARG A 68 -4.27 7.81 5.52
N GLY A 69 -5.35 7.24 5.03
CA GLY A 69 -6.22 7.89 4.08
C GLY A 69 -7.36 8.66 4.74
N ASN A 70 -8.25 9.24 3.95
CA ASN A 70 -9.37 10.00 4.49
C ASN A 70 -10.45 9.12 5.13
N ASP A 71 -10.60 7.87 4.69
CA ASP A 71 -11.61 6.94 5.21
C ASP A 71 -11.11 6.15 6.43
N ASP A 72 -9.82 6.26 6.77
CA ASP A 72 -9.25 5.68 7.98
C ASP A 72 -9.73 6.38 9.25
N PHE A 73 -9.80 5.62 10.34
CA PHE A 73 -10.01 6.20 11.66
C PHE A 73 -8.79 7.03 12.10
N PRO A 74 -9.00 8.20 12.73
CA PRO A 74 -7.91 9.04 13.23
C PRO A 74 -7.09 8.31 14.29
N PRO A 75 -5.82 8.70 14.53
CA PRO A 75 -4.93 8.00 15.46
C PRO A 75 -5.50 7.74 16.86
N SER A 76 -6.43 8.57 17.35
CA SER A 76 -7.07 8.40 18.66
C SER A 76 -8.04 7.22 18.76
N THR A 77 -8.58 6.76 17.64
CA THR A 77 -9.63 5.72 17.59
C THR A 77 -9.34 4.61 16.58
N GLY A 78 -8.34 4.80 15.71
CA GLY A 78 -7.94 3.83 14.71
C GLY A 78 -6.94 2.79 15.23
N PRO A 79 -6.60 1.81 14.38
CA PRO A 79 -5.64 0.78 14.74
C PRO A 79 -4.28 1.39 15.07
N GLN A 80 -3.64 0.81 16.08
CA GLN A 80 -2.24 1.05 16.40
C GLN A 80 -1.44 -0.15 15.91
N PHE A 81 -0.37 0.12 15.19
CA PHE A 81 0.52 -0.90 14.64
C PHE A 81 1.79 -1.01 15.48
N ASP A 82 2.45 -2.16 15.38
CA ASP A 82 3.74 -2.37 16.03
C ASP A 82 4.80 -1.40 15.50
N ALA A 83 5.21 -0.46 16.36
CA ALA A 83 6.18 0.58 16.04
C ALA A 83 7.60 0.07 15.81
N GLU A 84 7.90 -1.20 16.13
CA GLU A 84 9.17 -1.83 15.75
C GLU A 84 9.26 -2.05 14.24
N PHE A 85 8.15 -2.45 13.60
CA PHE A 85 8.11 -2.86 12.19
C PHE A 85 7.37 -1.88 11.27
N THR A 86 6.61 -0.95 11.86
CA THR A 86 5.65 -0.12 11.12
C THR A 86 5.79 1.35 11.51
N THR A 87 6.01 2.22 10.53
CA THR A 87 6.18 3.67 10.76
C THR A 87 5.04 4.49 10.15
N ASP A 88 4.38 5.29 10.98
CA ASP A 88 3.42 6.33 10.57
C ASP A 88 4.18 7.57 10.07
N LEU A 89 4.27 7.71 8.75
CA LEU A 89 5.02 8.78 8.09
C LEU A 89 4.39 10.15 8.28
N HIS A 90 3.09 10.22 8.61
CA HIS A 90 2.47 11.50 8.94
C HIS A 90 3.00 12.03 10.27
N ARG A 91 3.36 11.16 11.22
CA ARG A 91 3.86 11.56 12.53
C ARG A 91 5.36 11.76 12.59
N THR A 92 6.11 10.90 11.91
CA THR A 92 7.57 10.88 12.02
C THR A 92 8.19 10.56 10.66
N PRO A 93 9.11 11.40 10.15
CA PRO A 93 9.90 11.04 8.97
C PRO A 93 10.71 9.77 9.21
N TYR A 94 10.79 8.91 8.20
CA TYR A 94 11.58 7.67 8.27
C TYR A 94 12.86 7.81 7.45
N ILE A 95 14.01 7.48 8.03
CA ILE A 95 15.31 7.57 7.36
C ILE A 95 15.76 6.17 6.95
N TYR A 96 16.10 6.03 5.68
CA TYR A 96 16.66 4.80 5.12
C TYR A 96 17.84 5.16 4.22
N GLU A 97 19.05 4.83 4.66
CA GLU A 97 20.29 5.28 4.01
C GLU A 97 20.28 6.81 3.82
N ASP A 98 20.46 7.29 2.58
CA ASP A 98 20.43 8.71 2.22
C ASP A 98 19.02 9.20 1.82
N LEU A 99 18.00 8.34 1.91
CA LEU A 99 16.60 8.68 1.68
C LEU A 99 15.91 9.12 2.98
N VAL A 100 14.94 10.02 2.85
CA VAL A 100 14.00 10.36 3.91
C VAL A 100 12.56 10.31 3.39
N PHE A 101 11.74 9.51 4.05
CA PHE A 101 10.32 9.38 3.74
C PHE A 101 9.50 10.33 4.61
N ILE A 102 8.64 11.12 3.98
CA ILE A 102 7.78 12.10 4.66
C ILE A 102 6.33 11.86 4.26
N GLY A 103 5.43 11.87 5.23
CA GLY A 103 4.04 11.54 5.05
C GLY A 103 3.07 12.72 5.19
N GLN A 104 2.05 12.75 4.33
CA GLN A 104 0.81 13.51 4.55
C GLN A 104 -0.40 12.57 4.45
N GLU A 105 -1.12 12.43 5.57
CA GLU A 105 -2.34 11.61 5.62
C GLU A 105 -3.59 12.41 5.22
N GLY A 106 -4.71 11.70 5.07
CA GLY A 106 -6.04 12.29 4.93
C GLY A 106 -6.28 13.03 3.61
N SER A 107 -7.26 13.93 3.62
CA SER A 107 -7.65 14.74 2.45
C SER A 107 -7.92 16.20 2.76
N THR A 108 -7.85 17.06 1.73
CA THR A 108 -8.16 18.49 1.84
C THR A 108 -9.57 18.85 1.39
N GLN A 109 -10.28 17.89 0.80
CA GLN A 109 -11.66 18.08 0.32
C GLN A 109 -12.38 16.74 0.17
N GLY A 110 -13.71 16.81 0.09
CA GLY A 110 -14.55 15.61 -0.02
C GLY A 110 -14.88 15.00 1.34
N PRO A 111 -15.59 13.85 1.34
CA PRO A 111 -15.93 13.14 2.57
C PRO A 111 -14.71 12.41 3.15
N GLY A 112 -14.68 12.26 4.47
CA GLY A 112 -13.66 11.50 5.19
C GLY A 112 -13.73 11.72 6.70
N LEU A 113 -13.12 10.82 7.46
CA LEU A 113 -12.90 10.95 8.90
C LEU A 113 -11.66 11.79 9.22
N ILE A 114 -10.63 11.70 8.37
CA ILE A 114 -9.39 12.48 8.49
C ILE A 114 -9.37 13.53 7.38
N THR A 115 -9.59 14.79 7.76
CA THR A 115 -9.61 15.93 6.84
C THR A 115 -8.78 17.08 7.41
N TYR A 116 -8.12 17.80 6.52
CA TYR A 116 -7.24 18.93 6.83
C TYR A 116 -7.58 20.12 5.94
N THR A 117 -7.30 21.34 6.41
CA THR A 117 -7.26 22.48 5.49
C THR A 117 -5.96 22.46 4.69
N GLU A 118 -5.92 23.13 3.53
CA GLU A 118 -4.66 23.31 2.79
C GLU A 118 -3.58 24.00 3.65
N ASP A 119 -3.97 24.93 4.53
CA ASP A 119 -3.06 25.60 5.46
C ASP A 119 -2.49 24.64 6.53
N ASP A 120 -3.28 23.65 6.97
CA ASP A 120 -2.80 22.61 7.89
C ASP A 120 -1.78 21.70 7.21
N VAL A 121 -2.08 21.26 5.98
CA VAL A 121 -1.16 20.45 5.17
C VAL A 121 0.13 21.21 4.88
N GLN A 122 0.04 22.49 4.51
CA GLN A 122 1.22 23.30 4.22
C GLN A 122 2.11 23.46 5.46
N ARG A 123 1.51 23.70 6.62
CA ARG A 123 2.23 23.82 7.90
C ARG A 123 2.92 22.51 8.25
N HIS A 124 2.19 21.40 8.19
CA HIS A 124 2.69 20.06 8.47
C HIS A 124 3.92 19.70 7.62
N LEU A 125 3.79 19.83 6.29
CA LEU A 125 4.88 19.51 5.37
C LEU A 125 6.09 20.46 5.54
N SER A 126 5.84 21.73 5.86
CA SER A 126 6.92 22.69 6.15
C SER A 126 7.72 22.32 7.40
N GLU A 127 7.07 21.77 8.43
CA GLU A 127 7.75 21.28 9.64
C GLU A 127 8.63 20.06 9.31
N HIS A 128 8.14 19.14 8.50
CA HIS A 128 8.88 17.94 8.07
C HIS A 128 10.00 18.23 7.06
N ARG A 129 9.96 19.38 6.37
CA ARG A 129 11.00 19.82 5.41
C ARG A 129 12.41 19.81 5.99
N THR A 130 12.54 20.09 7.29
CA THR A 130 13.84 20.10 7.99
C THR A 130 14.53 18.73 7.97
N ALA A 131 13.76 17.63 7.89
CA ALA A 131 14.32 16.28 7.76
C ALA A 131 14.96 16.03 6.38
N CYS A 132 14.63 16.84 5.36
CA CYS A 132 15.16 16.75 4.00
C CYS A 132 16.53 17.41 3.81
N GLU A 133 17.02 18.24 4.73
CA GLU A 133 18.13 19.18 4.44
C GLU A 133 19.41 18.49 3.92
N ASP A 134 19.70 17.28 4.41
CA ASP A 134 20.89 16.50 4.04
C ASP A 134 20.53 15.15 3.37
N ARG A 135 19.28 14.97 2.92
CA ARG A 135 18.77 13.68 2.44
C ARG A 135 17.86 13.83 1.24
N THR A 136 17.76 12.78 0.44
CA THR A 136 16.87 12.76 -0.72
C THR A 136 15.44 12.48 -0.27
N PRO A 137 14.47 13.38 -0.52
CA PRO A 137 13.12 13.21 0.00
C PRO A 137 12.27 12.30 -0.87
N ILE A 138 11.58 11.35 -0.25
CA ILE A 138 10.51 10.55 -0.85
C ILE A 138 9.21 10.97 -0.19
N LEU A 139 8.30 11.54 -0.97
CA LEU A 139 7.03 12.02 -0.45
C LEU A 139 5.97 10.92 -0.55
N VAL A 140 5.21 10.73 0.52
CA VAL A 140 4.10 9.76 0.58
C VAL A 140 2.87 10.51 1.03
N THR A 141 1.87 10.63 0.17
CA THR A 141 0.65 11.38 0.49
C THR A 141 -0.56 10.55 0.15
N HIS A 142 -1.57 10.47 1.00
CA HIS A 142 -2.79 9.81 0.54
C HIS A 142 -3.45 10.61 -0.60
N THR A 143 -3.67 11.90 -0.37
CA THR A 143 -4.20 12.81 -1.39
C THR A 143 -3.14 13.16 -2.43
N PRO A 144 -3.40 12.99 -3.74
CA PRO A 144 -2.46 13.34 -4.79
C PRO A 144 -2.21 14.87 -4.87
N PRO A 145 -1.09 15.31 -5.47
CA PRO A 145 -0.87 16.72 -5.75
C PRO A 145 -1.90 17.28 -6.75
N PHE A 146 -2.43 18.48 -6.47
CA PHE A 146 -3.37 19.15 -7.35
C PHE A 146 -2.82 19.29 -8.78
N GLY A 147 -3.62 18.86 -9.75
CA GLY A 147 -3.32 18.91 -11.18
C GLY A 147 -2.40 17.80 -11.70
N ILE A 148 -1.98 16.83 -10.88
CA ILE A 148 -1.16 15.69 -11.29
C ILE A 148 -1.83 14.41 -10.77
N LEU A 149 -2.30 13.56 -11.68
CA LEU A 149 -2.96 12.28 -11.36
C LEU A 149 -4.05 12.36 -10.28
N ASP A 150 -4.79 13.48 -10.25
CA ASP A 150 -5.72 13.83 -9.17
C ASP A 150 -7.18 13.90 -9.64
N ILE A 151 -7.53 13.19 -10.71
CA ILE A 151 -8.91 13.20 -11.22
C ILE A 151 -9.75 12.17 -10.47
N GLY A 152 -10.79 12.63 -9.78
CA GLY A 152 -11.83 11.79 -9.19
C GLY A 152 -13.09 11.74 -10.05
N LYS A 153 -13.78 10.58 -10.14
CA LYS A 153 -15.07 10.46 -10.84
C LYS A 153 -16.28 10.42 -9.90
N ARG A 154 -16.07 10.15 -8.60
CA ARG A 154 -17.17 9.96 -7.63
C ARG A 154 -18.13 11.17 -7.57
N PHE A 155 -17.68 12.36 -7.99
CA PHE A 155 -18.48 13.59 -8.04
C PHE A 155 -18.36 14.40 -9.36
N GLY A 156 -18.21 13.71 -10.49
CA GLY A 156 -17.93 14.33 -11.79
C GLY A 156 -16.43 14.62 -11.93
N GLN A 157 -15.86 14.38 -13.12
CA GLN A 157 -14.41 14.50 -13.36
C GLN A 157 -13.88 15.86 -12.89
N GLN A 158 -13.26 15.88 -11.72
CA GLN A 158 -12.77 17.07 -11.04
C GLN A 158 -11.43 16.75 -10.40
N HIS A 159 -10.60 17.79 -10.27
CA HIS A 159 -9.37 17.74 -9.51
C HIS A 159 -9.70 17.59 -8.02
N ILE A 160 -9.18 16.52 -7.43
CA ILE A 160 -9.33 16.19 -6.01
C ILE A 160 -8.04 16.26 -5.22
N GLY A 161 -6.95 16.71 -5.85
CA GLY A 161 -5.65 16.80 -5.22
C GLY A 161 -5.49 18.01 -4.31
N SER A 162 -4.46 17.97 -3.47
CA SER A 162 -4.09 19.05 -2.56
C SER A 162 -3.16 20.05 -3.23
N LYS A 163 -3.48 21.33 -3.08
CA LYS A 163 -2.63 22.44 -3.55
C LYS A 163 -1.38 22.62 -2.69
N ALA A 164 -1.49 22.39 -1.39
CA ALA A 164 -0.37 22.43 -0.46
C ALA A 164 0.64 21.30 -0.76
N VAL A 165 0.16 20.07 -1.01
CA VAL A 165 1.02 18.97 -1.48
C VAL A 165 1.71 19.36 -2.78
N ARG A 166 0.97 19.89 -3.76
CA ARG A 166 1.55 20.34 -5.03
C ARG A 166 2.64 21.41 -4.80
N SER A 167 2.34 22.43 -4.01
CA SER A 167 3.30 23.50 -3.71
C SER A 167 4.54 23.00 -2.98
N PHE A 168 4.40 21.99 -2.13
CA PHE A 168 5.54 21.39 -1.42
C PHE A 168 6.44 20.62 -2.39
N ILE A 169 5.85 19.80 -3.26
CA ILE A 169 6.59 19.08 -4.32
C ILE A 169 7.32 20.08 -5.23
N ASP A 170 6.68 21.17 -5.64
CA ASP A 170 7.32 22.18 -6.50
C ASP A 170 8.52 22.87 -5.80
N ASP A 171 8.54 22.95 -4.46
CA ASP A 171 9.63 23.53 -3.67
C ASP A 171 10.79 22.56 -3.42
N ILE A 172 10.48 21.33 -2.97
CA ILE A 172 11.52 20.36 -2.58
C ILE A 172 11.95 19.43 -3.71
N GLN A 173 11.15 19.35 -4.79
CA GLN A 173 11.45 18.59 -6.00
C GLN A 173 11.87 17.13 -5.70
N PRO A 174 11.00 16.33 -5.04
CA PRO A 174 11.37 14.98 -4.64
C PRO A 174 11.45 14.07 -5.89
N PRO A 175 12.44 13.17 -5.98
CA PRO A 175 12.54 12.26 -7.12
C PRO A 175 11.33 11.31 -7.20
N ALA A 176 10.70 10.96 -6.07
CA ALA A 176 9.44 10.22 -6.02
C ALA A 176 8.40 10.88 -5.12
N THR A 177 7.16 10.89 -5.59
CA THR A 177 5.97 11.04 -4.75
C THR A 177 5.04 9.86 -4.98
N VAL A 178 4.66 9.14 -3.92
CA VAL A 178 3.70 8.02 -3.99
C VAL A 178 2.39 8.42 -3.32
N CYS A 179 1.26 8.20 -4.00
CA CYS A 179 -0.06 8.59 -3.53
C CYS A 179 -1.19 7.62 -3.87
N GLY A 180 -2.37 7.88 -3.31
CA GLY A 180 -3.57 7.05 -3.43
C GLY A 180 -4.82 7.81 -3.88
N HIS A 181 -5.97 7.51 -3.26
CA HIS A 181 -7.21 8.30 -3.27
C HIS A 181 -8.02 8.33 -4.58
N CYS A 182 -7.38 8.19 -5.75
CA CYS A 182 -8.05 8.32 -7.05
C CYS A 182 -8.67 7.03 -7.60
N HIS A 183 -8.58 5.92 -6.84
CA HIS A 183 -9.21 4.63 -7.12
C HIS A 183 -9.06 4.19 -8.58
N GLN A 184 -10.14 4.21 -9.38
CA GLN A 184 -10.15 3.77 -10.78
C GLN A 184 -9.11 4.48 -11.67
N PHE A 185 -8.62 5.66 -11.27
CA PHE A 185 -7.57 6.41 -11.96
C PHE A 185 -6.16 6.25 -11.35
N GLY A 186 -6.01 5.47 -10.28
CA GLY A 186 -4.72 5.01 -9.80
C GLY A 186 -4.07 3.98 -10.72
N GLY A 187 -2.93 3.43 -10.31
CA GLY A 187 -2.04 2.61 -11.15
C GLY A 187 -1.42 3.42 -12.28
N ARG A 188 -1.07 4.68 -12.02
CA ARG A 188 -0.52 5.62 -13.01
C ARG A 188 0.68 6.36 -12.46
N ALA A 189 1.53 6.82 -13.37
CA ALA A 189 2.66 7.66 -13.05
C ALA A 189 2.73 8.84 -14.03
N GLU A 190 3.28 9.95 -13.55
CA GLU A 190 3.58 11.14 -14.33
C GLU A 190 5.01 11.58 -13.99
N THR A 191 5.89 11.49 -14.99
CA THR A 191 7.28 11.95 -14.88
C THR A 191 7.35 13.43 -15.19
N LEU A 192 7.94 14.18 -14.26
CA LEU A 192 8.20 15.61 -14.29
C LEU A 192 9.70 15.85 -14.45
N GLU A 193 10.10 17.11 -14.61
CA GLU A 193 11.52 17.47 -14.79
C GLU A 193 12.41 17.03 -13.62
N TYR A 194 11.86 17.01 -12.41
CA TYR A 194 12.59 16.75 -11.17
C TYR A 194 12.31 15.38 -10.53
N GLY A 195 11.32 14.64 -11.00
CA GLY A 195 10.88 13.42 -10.32
C GLY A 195 9.59 12.85 -10.88
N THR A 196 9.11 11.78 -10.28
CA THR A 196 7.90 11.06 -10.72
C THR A 196 6.84 11.05 -9.63
N VAL A 197 5.61 11.41 -9.99
CA VAL A 197 4.44 11.19 -9.14
C VAL A 197 3.79 9.88 -9.55
N ILE A 198 3.60 8.97 -8.59
CA ILE A 198 2.99 7.65 -8.76
C ILE A 198 1.70 7.64 -7.94
N ASN A 199 0.56 7.54 -8.60
CA ASN A 199 -0.71 7.25 -7.93
C ASN A 199 -0.98 5.75 -8.03
N ILE A 200 -0.91 5.03 -6.90
CA ILE A 200 -1.04 3.58 -6.83
C ILE A 200 -2.34 3.10 -6.18
N ALA A 201 -3.38 3.94 -6.18
CA ALA A 201 -4.69 3.56 -5.67
C ALA A 201 -5.26 2.33 -6.39
N SER A 202 -5.69 1.33 -5.62
CA SER A 202 -6.57 0.27 -6.10
C SER A 202 -8.01 0.78 -6.18
N HIS A 203 -8.83 0.16 -7.03
CA HIS A 203 -10.26 0.49 -7.07
C HIS A 203 -11.02 -0.29 -5.98
N ASP A 204 -12.19 0.20 -5.60
CA ASP A 204 -13.00 -0.27 -4.48
C ASP A 204 -14.21 -1.09 -4.92
N GLY A 205 -14.28 -1.47 -6.20
CA GLY A 205 -15.27 -2.43 -6.66
C GLY A 205 -15.06 -3.80 -6.03
N VAL A 206 -16.14 -4.55 -5.95
CA VAL A 206 -16.10 -5.97 -5.58
C VAL A 206 -15.33 -6.69 -6.67
N ASP A 207 -14.35 -7.51 -6.26
CA ASP A 207 -13.46 -8.28 -7.15
C ASP A 207 -12.51 -7.44 -8.04
N ASP A 208 -12.43 -6.12 -7.84
CA ASP A 208 -11.41 -5.32 -8.53
C ASP A 208 -10.01 -5.73 -8.05
N PRO A 209 -9.05 -5.92 -8.97
CA PRO A 209 -7.72 -6.36 -8.60
C PRO A 209 -6.98 -5.27 -7.81
N GLY A 210 -6.15 -5.72 -6.88
CA GLY A 210 -5.23 -4.85 -6.17
C GLY A 210 -4.13 -4.40 -7.09
N ARG A 211 -3.69 -3.16 -6.94
CA ARG A 211 -2.58 -2.58 -7.71
C ARG A 211 -1.40 -2.36 -6.80
N TYR A 212 -0.22 -2.67 -7.33
CA TYR A 212 1.03 -2.37 -6.65
C TYR A 212 2.06 -1.90 -7.67
N ALA A 213 3.04 -1.15 -7.18
CA ALA A 213 4.19 -0.71 -7.95
C ALA A 213 5.45 -1.28 -7.31
N LEU A 214 6.37 -1.77 -8.15
CA LEU A 214 7.74 -2.01 -7.75
C LEU A 214 8.54 -0.79 -8.17
N ILE A 215 9.05 -0.05 -7.20
CA ILE A 215 9.78 1.20 -7.41
C ILE A 215 11.24 0.92 -7.09
N THR A 216 12.13 1.22 -8.03
CA THR A 216 13.57 1.14 -7.84
C THR A 216 14.16 2.53 -7.88
N ILE A 217 14.81 2.93 -6.80
CA ILE A 217 15.58 4.17 -6.70
C ILE A 217 17.04 3.82 -6.91
N ASP A 218 17.69 4.50 -7.86
CA ASP A 218 19.09 4.24 -8.17
C ASP A 218 20.04 4.60 -7.02
N ALA A 219 21.31 4.22 -7.13
CA ALA A 219 22.30 4.48 -6.08
C ALA A 219 22.68 5.97 -5.93
N SER A 220 22.35 6.82 -6.90
CA SER A 220 22.51 8.28 -6.80
C SER A 220 21.29 8.97 -6.18
N ASN A 221 20.19 8.24 -6.01
CA ASN A 221 18.87 8.73 -5.61
C ASN A 221 18.28 9.76 -6.59
N GLU A 222 18.76 9.82 -7.83
CA GLU A 222 18.35 10.81 -8.83
C GLU A 222 17.36 10.24 -9.85
N SER A 223 17.49 8.96 -10.22
CA SER A 223 16.56 8.30 -11.14
C SER A 223 15.70 7.25 -10.44
N ILE A 224 14.46 7.17 -10.92
CA ILE A 224 13.45 6.23 -10.43
C ILE A 224 12.93 5.42 -11.61
N GLU A 225 13.01 4.11 -11.46
CA GLU A 225 12.34 3.15 -12.32
C GLU A 225 11.12 2.61 -11.58
N TYR A 226 10.04 2.34 -12.29
CA TYR A 226 8.85 1.75 -11.70
C TYR A 226 8.14 0.82 -12.66
N GLU A 227 7.57 -0.23 -12.10
CA GLU A 227 6.75 -1.19 -12.83
C GLU A 227 5.41 -1.36 -12.12
N PHE A 228 4.32 -1.33 -12.90
CA PHE A 228 2.97 -1.51 -12.37
C PHE A 228 2.48 -2.93 -12.59
N TYR A 229 1.87 -3.45 -11.55
CA TYR A 229 1.26 -4.76 -11.53
C TYR A 229 -0.12 -4.69 -10.90
N ASP A 230 -0.91 -5.72 -11.15
CA ASP A 230 -2.15 -5.94 -10.42
C ASP A 230 -2.36 -7.42 -10.12
N THR A 231 -3.20 -7.73 -9.13
CA THR A 231 -3.38 -9.09 -8.62
C THR A 231 -4.11 -10.04 -9.55
N ARG A 232 -4.45 -9.66 -10.80
CA ARG A 232 -5.06 -10.61 -11.75
C ARG A 232 -4.16 -11.78 -12.09
N HIS A 233 -2.84 -11.60 -11.98
CA HIS A 233 -1.89 -12.69 -12.18
C HIS A 233 -1.91 -13.74 -11.05
N LEU A 234 -2.54 -13.43 -9.91
CA LEU A 234 -2.76 -14.35 -8.79
C LEU A 234 -4.11 -15.09 -8.88
N LEU A 235 -4.93 -14.81 -9.90
CA LEU A 235 -6.21 -15.50 -10.07
C LEU A 235 -5.96 -17.00 -10.34
N GLY A 236 -6.52 -17.85 -9.49
CA GLY A 236 -6.34 -19.30 -9.56
C GLY A 236 -5.16 -19.83 -8.74
N SER A 237 -4.35 -18.95 -8.14
CA SER A 237 -3.30 -19.34 -7.19
C SER A 237 -3.77 -19.36 -5.74
N ARG A 238 -5.07 -19.14 -5.47
CA ARG A 238 -5.64 -19.28 -4.13
C ARG A 238 -6.51 -20.52 -4.03
N LEU A 239 -6.53 -21.13 -2.85
CA LEU A 239 -7.44 -22.24 -2.56
C LEU A 239 -8.90 -21.82 -2.73
N THR A 240 -9.25 -20.57 -2.42
CA THR A 240 -10.59 -20.00 -2.61
C THR A 240 -11.03 -19.88 -4.06
N ASP A 241 -10.08 -19.85 -5.00
CA ASP A 241 -10.38 -19.64 -6.42
C ASP A 241 -10.73 -20.97 -7.12
N LEU A 242 -10.51 -22.10 -6.42
CA LEU A 242 -10.88 -23.41 -6.90
C LEU A 242 -12.40 -23.58 -6.83
N VAL A 243 -13.01 -23.96 -7.95
CA VAL A 243 -14.47 -24.06 -8.20
C VAL A 243 -15.22 -25.00 -7.22
N GLN A 244 -14.53 -25.66 -6.28
CA GLN A 244 -15.10 -26.61 -5.31
C GLN A 244 -14.59 -26.41 -3.86
N VAL A 245 -13.87 -25.33 -3.59
CA VAL A 245 -13.25 -25.05 -2.29
C VAL A 245 -13.84 -23.76 -1.71
N GLY A 246 -14.94 -23.90 -0.96
CA GLY A 246 -15.51 -22.80 -0.19
C GLY A 246 -14.69 -22.50 1.08
N ARG A 247 -14.98 -21.39 1.78
CA ARG A 247 -14.24 -20.93 2.98
C ARG A 247 -13.98 -22.01 4.03
N ASN A 248 -14.99 -22.81 4.38
CA ASN A 248 -14.83 -23.91 5.35
C ASN A 248 -13.81 -24.98 4.91
N ARG A 249 -13.65 -25.16 3.59
CA ARG A 249 -12.70 -26.12 3.02
C ARG A 249 -11.28 -25.54 2.95
N VAL A 250 -11.16 -24.21 2.86
CA VAL A 250 -9.86 -23.51 3.00
C VAL A 250 -9.34 -23.66 4.42
N GLU A 251 -10.19 -23.49 5.45
CA GLU A 251 -9.79 -23.72 6.85
C GLU A 251 -9.30 -25.17 7.07
N GLN A 252 -10.01 -26.15 6.53
CA GLN A 252 -9.59 -27.56 6.57
C GLN A 252 -8.26 -27.81 5.85
N PHE A 253 -8.01 -27.12 4.73
CA PHE A 253 -6.73 -27.18 4.04
C PHE A 253 -5.62 -26.55 4.88
N SER A 254 -5.86 -25.42 5.53
CA SER A 254 -4.91 -24.80 6.46
C SER A 254 -4.58 -25.70 7.66
N GLU A 255 -5.55 -26.43 8.21
CA GLU A 255 -5.31 -27.44 9.28
C GLU A 255 -4.39 -28.57 8.83
N LEU A 256 -4.41 -28.91 7.53
CA LEU A 256 -3.48 -29.87 6.91
C LEU A 256 -2.16 -29.23 6.48
N GLY A 257 -1.96 -27.92 6.69
CA GLY A 257 -0.79 -27.20 6.19
C GLY A 257 -0.77 -27.09 4.66
N ILE A 258 -1.93 -27.02 4.02
CA ILE A 258 -2.11 -26.68 2.61
C ILE A 258 -2.56 -25.22 2.55
N THR A 259 -1.73 -24.40 1.93
CA THR A 259 -1.89 -22.94 1.85
C THR A 259 -1.94 -22.44 0.41
N ASN A 260 -1.46 -23.24 -0.56
CA ASN A 260 -1.47 -22.93 -2.00
C ASN A 260 -2.07 -24.10 -2.82
N PRO A 261 -2.86 -23.87 -3.90
CA PRO A 261 -3.32 -24.91 -4.81
C PRO A 261 -2.25 -25.89 -5.32
N ASP A 262 -1.00 -25.47 -5.49
CA ASP A 262 0.07 -26.38 -5.95
C ASP A 262 0.40 -27.49 -4.94
N GLU A 263 0.06 -27.29 -3.67
CA GLU A 263 0.23 -28.29 -2.61
C GLU A 263 -0.89 -29.34 -2.61
N ILE A 264 -1.93 -29.15 -3.43
CA ILE A 264 -2.96 -30.16 -3.72
C ILE A 264 -2.38 -31.17 -4.71
N THR A 265 -1.55 -32.08 -4.20
CA THR A 265 -0.90 -33.10 -5.00
C THR A 265 -1.58 -34.46 -4.88
N GLU A 266 -1.27 -35.34 -5.82
CA GLU A 266 -1.78 -36.72 -5.83
C GLU A 266 -1.33 -37.52 -4.60
N GLU A 267 -0.18 -37.17 -4.02
CA GLU A 267 0.35 -37.78 -2.80
C GLU A 267 -0.52 -37.46 -1.57
N ARG A 268 -1.17 -36.29 -1.57
CA ARG A 268 -2.05 -35.83 -0.50
C ARG A 268 -3.52 -36.16 -0.74
N ARG A 269 -3.84 -36.82 -1.86
CA ARG A 269 -5.21 -37.20 -2.25
C ARG A 269 -5.97 -37.89 -1.12
N ALA A 270 -5.34 -38.85 -0.43
CA ALA A 270 -5.99 -39.60 0.64
C ALA A 270 -6.35 -38.74 1.87
N GLU A 271 -5.52 -37.75 2.20
CA GLU A 271 -5.78 -36.78 3.28
C GLU A 271 -6.93 -35.85 2.89
N LEU A 272 -6.92 -35.39 1.64
CA LEU A 272 -7.91 -34.48 1.07
C LEU A 272 -9.30 -35.14 0.91
N GLU A 273 -9.34 -36.42 0.53
CA GLU A 273 -10.58 -37.22 0.43
C GLU A 273 -11.17 -37.57 1.80
N ALA A 274 -10.35 -37.57 2.86
CA ALA A 274 -10.80 -37.79 4.23
C ALA A 274 -11.47 -36.55 4.86
N LEU A 275 -11.35 -35.38 4.23
CA LEU A 275 -11.94 -34.14 4.75
C LEU A 275 -13.47 -34.13 4.64
N PRO A 276 -14.18 -33.54 5.64
CA PRO A 276 -15.63 -33.46 5.62
C PRO A 276 -16.17 -32.70 4.39
N GLY A 277 -17.04 -33.35 3.61
CA GLY A 277 -17.64 -32.74 2.42
C GLY A 277 -16.87 -32.93 1.12
N ALA A 278 -15.80 -33.74 1.11
CA ALA A 278 -15.19 -34.20 -0.13
C ALA A 278 -16.18 -35.08 -0.92
N SER A 279 -16.55 -34.65 -2.13
CA SER A 279 -17.30 -35.48 -3.06
C SER A 279 -16.37 -36.53 -3.68
N SER A 280 -16.71 -37.80 -3.48
CA SER A 280 -16.10 -38.97 -4.15
C SER A 280 -16.27 -38.93 -5.66
#